data_AF-A0A7K1UTK5-F1
#
_entry.id   AF-A0A7K1UTK5-F1
#
_cell.length_a   1.000
_cell.length_b   1.000
_cell.length_c   1.000
_cell.angle_alpha   90.00
_cell.angle_beta   90.00
_cell.angle_gamma   90.00
#
_symmetry.space_group_name_H-M   'P 1'
#
loop_
_entity.id
_entity.type
_entity.pdbx_description
1 polymer ?
#
loop_
_entity_poly.entity_id
_entity_poly.type
_entity_poly.pdbx_seq_one_letter_code
_entity_poly.pdbx_strand_id
1 'polypeptide(L)'
;MGMNIDKNLSDLIATGTDAQLPVPDTNEPMITRSLRIPLALDTHLRDMAEERGIGATTLMREILQAWVTDADTSAVVRLADVQRVIASLARPA
;
A
#
# COMPACT_ATOMS: atom_id res chain seq x y z
N MET A 1 -29.73 -20.82 31.11
CA MET A 1 -28.97 -19.79 31.85
C MET A 1 -28.61 -18.71 30.83
N GLY A 2 -29.46 -17.69 30.68
CA GLY A 2 -29.31 -16.68 29.64
C GLY A 2 -28.25 -15.66 30.05
N MET A 3 -27.17 -15.58 29.28
CA MET A 3 -26.15 -14.55 29.45
C MET A 3 -26.78 -13.20 29.09
N ASN A 4 -26.96 -12.34 30.09
CA ASN A 4 -27.63 -11.05 29.95
C ASN A 4 -26.60 -10.03 29.41
N ILE A 5 -26.39 -10.05 28.09
CA ILE A 5 -25.28 -9.37 27.39
C ILE A 5 -25.30 -7.85 27.65
N ASP A 6 -26.47 -7.23 27.77
CA ASP A 6 -26.62 -5.78 27.96
C ASP A 6 -26.07 -5.27 29.30
N LYS A 7 -26.23 -6.05 30.38
CA LYS A 7 -25.66 -5.70 31.69
C LYS A 7 -24.14 -5.85 31.69
N ASN A 8 -23.64 -6.91 31.08
CA ASN A 8 -22.21 -7.19 31.03
C ASN A 8 -21.45 -6.14 30.20
N LEU A 9 -22.04 -5.65 29.11
CA LEU A 9 -21.45 -4.61 28.28
C LEU A 9 -21.44 -3.23 28.98
N SER A 10 -22.52 -2.89 29.69
CA SER A 10 -22.60 -1.62 30.44
C SER A 10 -21.57 -1.55 31.56
N ASP A 11 -21.36 -2.66 32.28
CA ASP A 11 -20.34 -2.77 33.32
C ASP A 11 -18.93 -2.65 32.72
N LEU A 12 -18.66 -3.29 31.57
CA LEU A 12 -17.38 -3.23 30.85
C LEU A 12 -17.00 -1.80 30.44
N ILE A 13 -17.96 -1.04 29.90
CA ILE A 13 -17.77 0.37 29.53
C ILE A 13 -17.57 1.23 30.79
N ALA A 14 -18.34 0.99 31.86
CA ALA A 14 -18.23 1.73 33.11
C ALA A 14 -16.91 1.49 33.85
N THR A 15 -16.34 0.28 33.76
CA THR A 15 -15.00 -0.01 34.30
C THR A 15 -13.87 0.65 33.53
N GLY A 16 -14.13 1.24 32.35
CA GLY A 16 -13.14 2.04 31.63
C GLY A 16 -11.84 1.27 31.40
N THR A 17 -11.93 0.04 30.91
CA THR A 17 -10.72 -0.69 30.50
C THR A 17 -10.10 0.11 29.36
N ASP A 18 -8.97 0.78 29.61
CA ASP A 18 -8.21 1.49 28.59
C ASP A 18 -7.89 0.49 27.47
N ALA A 19 -8.61 0.63 26.36
CA ALA A 19 -8.36 -0.16 25.19
C ALA A 19 -7.00 0.26 24.67
N GLN A 20 -6.01 -0.64 24.79
CA GLN A 20 -4.69 -0.40 24.26
C GLN A 20 -4.78 -0.44 22.74
N LEU A 21 -5.02 0.72 22.14
CA LEU A 21 -5.10 0.86 20.69
C LEU A 21 -3.70 0.63 20.13
N PRO A 22 -3.57 -0.15 19.04
CA PRO A 22 -2.29 -0.28 18.35
C PRO A 22 -1.83 1.10 17.87
N VAL A 23 -0.54 1.38 18.04
CA VAL A 23 0.07 2.61 17.53
C VAL A 23 0.02 2.55 16.00
N PRO A 24 -0.57 3.55 15.32
CA PRO A 24 -0.58 3.58 13.87
C PRO A 24 0.84 3.67 13.29
N ASP A 25 1.10 2.94 12.22
CA ASP A 25 2.40 2.94 11.52
C ASP A 25 2.73 4.30 10.84
N THR A 26 1.76 5.21 10.75
CA THR A 26 1.90 6.54 10.13
C THR A 26 0.97 7.55 10.78
N ASN A 27 1.39 8.83 10.77
CA ASN A 27 0.58 9.97 11.21
C ASN A 27 -0.34 10.53 10.11
N GLU A 28 -0.23 10.02 8.88
CA GLU A 28 -1.06 10.45 7.76
C GLU A 28 -2.40 9.66 7.73
N PRO A 29 -3.54 10.34 7.52
CA PRO A 29 -4.82 9.65 7.31
C PRO A 29 -4.77 8.75 6.06
N MET A 30 -5.06 7.46 6.25
CA MET A 30 -5.03 6.46 5.16
C MET A 30 -6.45 6.09 4.70
N ILE A 31 -6.57 5.74 3.42
CA ILE A 31 -7.79 5.14 2.84
C ILE A 31 -7.50 3.75 2.31
N THR A 32 -8.45 2.83 2.47
CA THR A 32 -8.33 1.48 1.89
C THR A 32 -8.67 1.54 0.40
N ARG A 33 -7.81 0.95 -0.44
CA ARG A 33 -8.08 0.73 -1.86
C ARG A 33 -7.86 -0.73 -2.22
N SER A 34 -8.79 -1.31 -2.97
CA SER A 34 -8.66 -2.68 -3.49
C SER A 34 -8.12 -2.65 -4.91
N LEU A 35 -7.13 -3.49 -5.18
CA LEU A 35 -6.57 -3.71 -6.51
C LEU A 35 -6.56 -5.21 -6.80
N ARG A 36 -6.90 -5.60 -8.03
CA ARG A 36 -6.69 -6.98 -8.50
C ARG A 36 -5.29 -7.08 -9.08
N ILE A 37 -4.49 -7.99 -8.54
CA ILE A 37 -3.15 -8.29 -9.01
C ILE A 37 -2.99 -9.79 -9.25
N PRO A 38 -2.02 -10.21 -10.09
CA PRO A 38 -1.67 -11.63 -10.21
C PRO A 38 -1.24 -12.23 -8.87
N LEU A 39 -1.62 -13.48 -8.61
CA LEU A 39 -1.26 -14.19 -7.37
C LEU A 39 0.25 -14.20 -7.13
N ALA A 40 1.03 -14.49 -8.18
CA ALA A 40 2.49 -14.53 -8.09
C ALA A 40 3.09 -13.19 -7.63
N LEU A 41 2.47 -12.07 -8.03
CA LEU A 41 2.90 -10.74 -7.59
C LEU A 41 2.55 -10.52 -6.11
N ASP A 42 1.36 -10.92 -5.67
CA ASP A 42 0.98 -10.82 -4.25
C ASP A 42 1.92 -11.65 -3.36
N THR A 43 2.24 -12.88 -3.76
CA THR A 43 3.20 -13.74 -3.03
C THR A 43 4.56 -13.07 -2.92
N HIS A 44 5.11 -12.59 -4.04
CA HIS A 44 6.41 -11.94 -4.04
C HIS A 44 6.45 -10.69 -3.13
N LEU A 45 5.38 -9.89 -3.13
CA LEU A 45 5.27 -8.71 -2.26
C LEU A 45 5.22 -9.09 -0.78
N ARG A 46 4.60 -10.22 -0.43
CA ARG A 46 4.58 -10.71 0.97
C ARG A 46 5.96 -11.18 1.41
N ASP A 47 6.64 -11.95 0.57
CA ASP A 47 7.99 -12.46 0.87
C ASP A 47 8.96 -11.29 1.09
N MET A 48 8.93 -10.28 0.21
CA MET A 48 9.73 -9.07 0.35
C MET A 48 9.41 -8.27 1.64
N ALA A 49 8.16 -8.28 2.08
CA ALA A 49 7.74 -7.56 3.29
C ALA A 49 8.22 -8.31 4.54
N GLU A 50 8.13 -9.65 4.52
CA GLU A 50 8.64 -10.53 5.58
C GLU A 50 10.15 -10.39 5.74
N GLU A 51 10.91 -10.41 4.65
CA GLU A 51 12.36 -10.18 4.66
C GLU A 51 12.75 -8.84 5.30
N ARG A 52 11.88 -7.84 5.22
CA ARG A 52 12.06 -6.49 5.79
C ARG A 52 11.44 -6.34 7.18
N GLY A 53 10.73 -7.34 7.68
CA GLY A 53 10.04 -7.28 8.97
C GLY A 53 8.90 -6.25 9.02
N ILE A 54 8.29 -5.93 7.88
CA ILE A 54 7.18 -4.96 7.77
C ILE A 54 5.92 -5.60 7.18
N GLY A 55 4.76 -4.96 7.36
CA GLY A 55 3.52 -5.41 6.73
C GLY A 55 3.54 -5.20 5.21
N ALA A 56 2.94 -6.14 4.45
CA ALA A 56 2.87 -6.05 2.98
C ALA A 56 2.22 -4.75 2.48
N THR A 57 1.20 -4.23 3.19
CA THR A 57 0.57 -2.94 2.86
C THR A 57 1.51 -1.76 3.09
N THR A 58 2.38 -1.81 4.12
CA THR A 58 3.40 -0.80 4.37
C THR A 58 4.47 -0.82 3.27
N LEU A 59 4.94 -2.02 2.88
CA LEU A 59 5.83 -2.17 1.73
C LEU A 59 5.22 -1.59 0.45
N MET A 60 3.98 -1.97 0.12
CA MET A 60 3.31 -1.49 -1.08
C MET A 60 3.17 0.04 -1.07
N ARG A 61 2.83 0.64 0.08
CA ARG A 61 2.76 2.11 0.23
C ARG A 61 4.11 2.76 -0.05
N GLU A 62 5.19 2.26 0.54
CA GLU A 62 6.54 2.79 0.34
C GLU A 62 6.99 2.69 -1.11
N ILE A 63 6.76 1.55 -1.77
CA ILE A 63 7.06 1.36 -3.19
C ILE A 63 6.29 2.36 -4.05
N LEU A 64 4.98 2.52 -3.79
CA LEU A 64 4.14 3.45 -4.55
C LEU A 64 4.56 4.90 -4.32
N GLN A 65 4.85 5.30 -3.08
CA GLN A 65 5.31 6.66 -2.75
C GLN A 65 6.66 6.97 -3.40
N ALA A 66 7.60 6.03 -3.32
CA ALA A 66 8.90 6.15 -3.97
C ALA A 66 8.74 6.25 -5.49
N TRP A 67 7.92 5.39 -6.09
CA TRP A 67 7.67 5.40 -7.53
C TRP A 67 6.99 6.69 -7.99
N VAL A 68 6.02 7.23 -7.25
CA VAL A 68 5.36 8.51 -7.59
C VAL A 68 6.31 9.70 -7.40
N THR A 69 7.22 9.64 -6.42
CA THR A 69 8.22 10.68 -6.18
C THR A 69 9.31 10.66 -7.25
N ASP A 70 9.72 9.47 -7.69
CA ASP A 70 10.71 9.26 -8.76
C ASP A 70 10.12 9.44 -10.16
N ALA A 71 8.80 9.25 -10.31
CA ALA A 71 8.08 9.56 -11.53
C ALA A 71 8.19 11.07 -11.80
N ASP A 72 9.22 11.43 -12.56
CA ASP A 72 9.44 12.78 -13.04
C ASP A 72 8.21 13.24 -13.83
N THR A 73 7.34 14.00 -13.18
CA THR A 73 6.16 14.60 -13.81
C THR A 73 6.56 15.62 -14.89
N SER A 74 7.86 15.94 -15.02
CA SER A 74 8.42 16.79 -16.08
C SER A 74 8.88 16.01 -17.31
N ALA A 75 8.91 14.67 -17.28
CA ALA A 75 9.26 13.82 -18.42
C ALA A 75 8.11 13.70 -19.44
N VAL A 76 7.58 14.84 -19.89
CA VAL A 76 6.75 14.92 -21.09
C VAL A 76 7.68 14.80 -22.30
N VAL A 77 7.94 13.58 -22.74
CA VAL A 77 8.74 13.35 -23.95
C VAL A 77 7.87 13.67 -25.17
N ARG A 78 8.36 14.52 -26.07
CA ARG A 78 7.63 14.84 -27.30
C ARG A 78 7.50 13.60 -28.17
N LEU A 79 6.29 13.35 -28.68
CA LEU A 79 6.00 12.21 -29.57
C LEU A 79 6.98 12.12 -30.76
N ALA A 80 7.40 13.26 -31.31
CA ALA A 80 8.36 13.32 -32.40
C ALA A 80 9.74 12.74 -32.03
N ASP A 81 10.20 12.97 -30.79
CA ASP A 81 11.48 12.45 -30.31
C ASP A 81 11.40 10.92 -30.14
N VAL A 82 10.27 10.40 -29.64
CA VAL A 82 10.00 8.96 -29.55
C VAL A 82 9.95 8.32 -30.94
N GLN A 83 9.22 8.92 -31.89
CA GLN A 83 9.12 8.44 -33.27
C GLN A 83 10.48 8.42 -33.97
N ARG A 84 11.32 9.44 -33.75
CA ARG A 84 12.68 9.50 -34.29
C ARG A 84 13.56 8.37 -33.76
N VAL A 85 13.51 8.09 -32.46
CA VAL A 85 14.28 6.99 -31.86
C VAL A 85 13.82 5.63 -32.39
N ILE A 86 12.50 5.38 -32.44
CA ILE A 86 11.95 4.14 -33.03
C ILE A 86 12.40 3.98 -34.48
N ALA A 87 12.31 5.04 -35.29
CA ALA A 87 12.74 5.02 -36.69
C ALA A 87 14.25 4.79 -36.86
N SER A 88 15.07 5.23 -35.91
CA SER A 88 16.53 4.99 -35.91
C SER A 88 16.88 3.56 -35.50
N LEU A 89 16.11 2.94 -34.60
CA LEU A 89 16.32 1.56 -34.16
C LEU A 89 15.80 0.54 -35.19
N ALA A 90 14.77 0.89 -35.96
CA ALA A 90 14.18 0.04 -36.99
C ALA A 90 14.99 -0.02 -38.30
N ARG A 91 16.03 0.80 -38.45
CA ARG A 91 16.95 0.76 -39.59
C ARG A 91 18.27 0.12 -39.17
N PRO A 92 18.57 -1.13 -39.57
CA PRO A 92 19.92 -1.65 -39.47
C PRO A 92 20.85 -0.79 -40.36
N ALA A 93 22.09 -0.61 -39.89
CA ALA A 93 23.13 0.16 -40.58
C ALA A 93 23.38 -0.32 -42.02
#